data_AF-A0A317VR64-F1
#
_entry.id   AF-A0A317VR64-F1
#
_cell.length_a   1.000
_cell.length_b   1.000
_cell.length_c   1.000
_cell.angle_alpha   90.00
_cell.angle_beta   90.00
_cell.angle_gamma   90.00
#
_symmetry.space_group_name_H-M   'P 1'
#
loop_
_entity.id
_entity.type
_entity.pdbx_description
1 polymer ?
#
loop_
_entity_poly.entity_id
_entity_poly.type
_entity_poly.pdbx_seq_one_letter_code
_entity_poly.pdbx_strand_id
1 'polypeptide(L)'
;MPNRQWDTGKAAWLYPLRGVYYFASHRYLWPLFKTRLIPIVLLSAFIYVLLFLFAYLPQVAFLSIFQGVGAWISGAVLVLGEGAAIVAALFEAFFVDETLVDIFDSVLVSEGHGELVTMSRVLYPQGDDVVKRLGKPTKSAVYAPFSLRQIVEFVVLLPLNFIPVAGTPMFLVLTGYRAGPFHHWRYFQLLDLSKPQRKERIRRRQLQYTTWVSTLSP
;
A
#
# COMPACT_ATOMS: atom_id res chain seq x y z
N MET A 1 38.32 11.35 -17.07
CA MET A 1 37.09 11.92 -16.44
C MET A 1 36.53 10.86 -15.51
N PRO A 2 36.40 11.09 -14.19
CA PRO A 2 35.95 10.05 -13.28
C PRO A 2 34.45 9.79 -13.48
N ASN A 3 34.12 8.51 -13.66
CA ASN A 3 32.78 7.99 -13.84
C ASN A 3 31.98 8.21 -12.54
N ARG A 4 31.05 9.18 -12.54
CA ARG A 4 30.18 9.51 -11.40
C ARG A 4 29.16 8.38 -11.25
N GLN A 5 29.55 7.32 -10.54
CA GLN A 5 28.61 6.31 -10.09
C GLN A 5 27.61 7.01 -9.16
N TRP A 6 26.35 7.04 -9.56
CA TRP A 6 25.26 7.53 -8.74
C TRP A 6 25.11 6.56 -7.57
N ASP A 7 25.49 6.97 -6.36
CA ASP A 7 25.21 6.23 -5.12
C ASP A 7 23.69 6.18 -4.92
N THR A 8 23.06 5.14 -5.48
CA THR A 8 21.61 4.94 -5.50
C THR A 8 21.00 4.66 -4.12
N GLY A 9 21.83 4.53 -3.08
CA GLY A 9 21.43 4.44 -1.68
C GLY A 9 21.08 5.78 -1.01
N LYS A 10 21.39 6.93 -1.64
CA LYS A 10 21.25 8.27 -1.03
C LYS A 10 19.90 8.95 -1.27
N ALA A 11 18.92 8.26 -1.85
CA ALA A 11 17.61 8.84 -2.15
C ALA A 11 16.51 7.79 -1.96
N ALA A 12 16.14 7.54 -0.70
CA ALA A 12 15.08 6.59 -0.35
C ALA A 12 13.73 6.92 -1.03
N TRP A 13 13.50 8.20 -1.35
CA TRP A 13 12.32 8.67 -2.07
C TRP A 13 12.21 8.20 -3.52
N LEU A 14 13.30 7.73 -4.14
CA LEU A 14 13.27 7.21 -5.52
C LEU A 14 12.78 5.76 -5.58
N TYR A 15 12.74 5.03 -4.47
CA TYR A 15 12.35 3.60 -4.47
C TYR A 15 10.93 3.34 -4.99
N PRO A 16 9.89 4.14 -4.64
CA PRO A 16 8.56 3.96 -5.22
C PRO A 16 8.56 4.09 -6.74
N LEU A 17 9.27 5.09 -7.30
CA LEU A 17 9.36 5.30 -8.74
C LEU A 17 10.12 4.16 -9.43
N ARG A 18 11.20 3.67 -8.81
CA ARG A 18 11.91 2.48 -9.28
C ARG A 18 11.02 1.24 -9.25
N GLY A 19 10.17 1.09 -8.23
CA GLY A 19 9.19 0.01 -8.15
C GLY A 19 8.19 0.04 -9.30
N VAL A 20 7.67 1.22 -9.64
CA VAL A 20 6.77 1.42 -10.81
C VAL A 20 7.49 1.05 -12.11
N TYR A 21 8.72 1.54 -12.31
CA TYR A 21 9.51 1.20 -13.49
C TYR A 21 9.82 -0.29 -13.57
N TYR A 22 10.18 -0.91 -12.45
CA TYR A 22 10.47 -2.35 -12.35
C TYR A 22 9.23 -3.17 -12.70
N PHE A 23 8.07 -2.81 -12.14
CA PHE A 23 6.80 -3.46 -12.46
C PHE A 23 6.44 -3.31 -13.94
N ALA A 24 6.60 -2.11 -14.51
CA ALA A 24 6.34 -1.87 -15.93
C ALA A 24 7.30 -2.66 -16.84
N SER A 25 8.55 -2.86 -16.42
CA SER A 25 9.55 -3.59 -17.22
C SER A 25 9.41 -5.12 -17.11
N HIS A 26 8.87 -5.64 -16.01
CA HIS A 26 8.81 -7.08 -15.73
C HIS A 26 7.40 -7.66 -15.95
N ARG A 27 7.20 -8.26 -17.13
CA ARG A 27 5.90 -8.78 -17.58
C ARG A 27 5.30 -9.87 -16.68
N TYR A 28 6.15 -10.63 -15.98
CA TYR A 28 5.74 -11.72 -15.09
C TYR A 28 4.89 -11.25 -13.89
N LEU A 29 4.97 -9.96 -13.52
CA LEU A 29 4.18 -9.37 -12.43
C LEU A 29 2.76 -8.99 -12.86
N TRP A 30 2.51 -8.82 -14.17
CA TRP A 30 1.24 -8.27 -14.65
C TRP A 30 0.05 -9.25 -14.49
N PRO A 31 0.22 -10.59 -14.61
CA PRO A 31 -0.84 -11.54 -14.27
C PRO A 31 -1.34 -11.40 -12.82
N LEU A 32 -0.43 -11.17 -11.87
CA LEU A 32 -0.79 -10.94 -10.45
C LEU A 32 -1.70 -9.71 -10.31
N PHE A 33 -1.32 -8.62 -10.98
CA PHE A 33 -2.12 -7.39 -11.00
C PHE A 33 -3.49 -7.60 -11.66
N LYS A 34 -3.54 -8.19 -12.86
CA LYS A 34 -4.78 -8.42 -13.61
C LYS A 34 -5.78 -9.31 -12.86
N THR A 35 -5.29 -10.35 -12.20
CA THR A 35 -6.12 -11.30 -11.43
C THR A 35 -6.88 -10.61 -10.30
N ARG A 36 -6.31 -9.55 -9.74
CA ARG A 36 -6.90 -8.77 -8.64
C ARG A 36 -7.66 -7.54 -9.12
N LEU A 37 -7.28 -6.95 -10.26
CA LEU A 37 -7.96 -5.80 -10.83
C LEU A 37 -9.43 -6.09 -11.14
N ILE A 38 -9.72 -7.26 -11.71
CA ILE A 38 -11.10 -7.67 -12.07
C ILE A 38 -12.03 -7.67 -10.85
N PRO A 39 -11.76 -8.43 -9.77
CA PRO A 39 -12.65 -8.44 -8.61
C PRO A 39 -12.76 -7.07 -7.93
N ILE A 40 -11.71 -6.25 -7.92
CA ILE A 40 -11.76 -4.88 -7.36
C ILE A 40 -12.68 -3.99 -8.18
N VAL A 41 -12.57 -4.03 -9.51
CA VAL A 41 -13.43 -3.24 -10.40
C VAL A 41 -14.88 -3.66 -10.21
N LEU A 42 -15.17 -4.95 -10.19
CA LEU A 42 -16.53 -5.47 -9.96
C LEU A 42 -17.08 -5.06 -8.60
N LEU A 43 -16.29 -5.20 -7.54
CA LEU A 43 -16.67 -4.80 -6.18
C LEU A 43 -16.93 -3.28 -6.11
N SER A 44 -16.06 -2.46 -6.70
CA SER A 44 -16.23 -1.01 -6.74
C SER A 44 -17.49 -0.59 -7.50
N ALA A 45 -17.75 -1.20 -8.66
CA ALA A 45 -18.95 -0.94 -9.44
C ALA A 45 -20.21 -1.30 -8.65
N PHE A 46 -20.20 -2.46 -7.99
CA PHE A 46 -21.30 -2.90 -7.14
C PHE A 46 -21.58 -1.92 -5.99
N ILE A 47 -20.55 -1.47 -5.27
CA ILE A 47 -20.68 -0.51 -4.18
C ILE A 47 -21.21 0.83 -4.68
N TYR A 48 -20.66 1.36 -5.78
CA TYR A 48 -21.13 2.63 -6.33
C TYR A 48 -22.57 2.55 -6.82
N VAL A 49 -22.98 1.44 -7.44
CA VAL A 49 -24.38 1.24 -7.83
C VAL A 49 -25.30 1.31 -6.61
N LEU A 50 -24.94 0.64 -5.51
CA LEU A 50 -25.74 0.70 -4.27
C LEU A 50 -25.77 2.10 -3.67
N LEU A 51 -24.63 2.80 -3.59
CA LEU A 51 -24.59 4.15 -3.02
C LEU A 51 -25.37 5.15 -3.88
N PHE A 52 -25.26 5.07 -5.21
CA PHE A 52 -26.03 5.94 -6.09
C PHE A 52 -27.53 5.62 -6.07
N LEU A 53 -27.91 4.36 -5.85
CA LEU A 53 -29.31 3.97 -5.77
C LEU A 53 -29.95 4.38 -4.44
N PHE A 54 -29.24 4.21 -3.32
CA PHE A 54 -29.81 4.35 -1.98
C PHE A 54 -29.37 5.59 -1.21
N ALA A 55 -28.15 6.08 -1.41
CA ALA A 55 -27.60 7.21 -0.64
C ALA A 55 -27.69 8.54 -1.39
N TYR A 56 -27.54 8.54 -2.73
CA TYR A 56 -27.46 9.77 -3.52
C TYR A 56 -28.70 10.67 -3.36
N LEU A 57 -29.91 10.15 -3.61
CA LEU A 57 -31.13 10.97 -3.53
C LEU A 57 -31.40 11.49 -2.11
N PRO A 58 -31.29 10.67 -1.03
CA PRO A 58 -31.37 11.20 0.33
C PRO A 58 -30.34 12.28 0.65
N GLN A 59 -29.09 12.12 0.19
CA GLN A 59 -28.03 13.11 0.40
C GLN A 59 -28.32 14.40 -0.35
N VAL A 60 -28.74 14.33 -1.62
CA VAL A 60 -29.16 15.51 -2.41
C VAL A 60 -30.33 16.21 -1.74
N ALA A 61 -31.32 15.47 -1.25
CA ALA A 61 -32.47 16.04 -0.53
C ALA A 61 -32.02 16.80 0.72
N PHE A 62 -31.18 16.21 1.56
CA PHE A 62 -30.64 16.87 2.74
C PHE A 62 -29.82 18.12 2.38
N LEU A 63 -28.93 17.99 1.40
CA LEU A 63 -28.06 19.07 0.95
C LEU A 63 -28.84 20.21 0.29
N SER A 64 -29.96 19.93 -0.37
CA SER A 64 -30.78 20.94 -1.05
C SER A 64 -31.33 22.00 -0.09
N ILE A 65 -31.45 21.68 1.20
CA ILE A 65 -31.86 22.61 2.27
C ILE A 65 -30.88 23.79 2.39
N PHE A 66 -29.59 23.56 2.14
CA PHE A 66 -28.54 24.56 2.36
C PHE A 66 -28.03 25.21 1.08
N GLN A 67 -27.97 24.46 -0.02
CA GLN A 67 -27.29 24.88 -1.26
C GLN A 67 -28.17 24.78 -2.53
N GLY A 68 -29.45 24.42 -2.40
CA GLY A 68 -30.39 24.37 -3.52
C GLY A 68 -29.91 23.49 -4.66
N VAL A 69 -29.83 24.04 -5.88
CA VAL A 69 -29.41 23.31 -7.11
C VAL A 69 -27.97 22.78 -7.02
N GLY A 70 -27.10 23.42 -6.23
CA GLY A 70 -25.73 22.95 -5.99
C GLY A 70 -25.66 21.58 -5.29
N ALA A 71 -26.75 21.17 -4.62
CA ALA A 71 -26.83 19.90 -3.91
C ALA A 71 -26.63 18.67 -4.81
N TRP A 72 -27.00 18.73 -6.08
CA TRP A 72 -26.83 17.63 -7.03
C TRP A 72 -25.36 17.30 -7.27
N ILE A 73 -24.52 18.34 -7.40
CA ILE A 73 -23.07 18.19 -7.61
C ILE A 73 -22.41 17.78 -6.29
N SER A 74 -22.71 18.49 -5.20
CA SER A 74 -22.14 18.19 -3.89
C SER A 74 -22.51 16.79 -3.39
N GLY A 75 -23.73 16.33 -3.62
CA GLY A 75 -24.16 14.97 -3.34
C GLY A 75 -23.40 13.93 -4.15
N ALA A 76 -23.09 14.22 -5.43
CA ALA A 76 -22.33 13.29 -6.26
C ALA A 76 -20.89 13.18 -5.77
N VAL A 77 -20.26 14.30 -5.40
CA VAL A 77 -18.92 14.31 -4.79
C VAL A 77 -18.91 13.54 -3.47
N LEU A 78 -19.96 13.69 -2.64
CA LEU A 78 -20.07 12.99 -1.36
C LEU A 78 -20.17 11.47 -1.56
N VAL A 79 -21.08 11.00 -2.42
CA VAL A 79 -21.21 9.57 -2.78
C VAL A 79 -19.91 9.01 -3.34
N LEU A 80 -19.23 9.76 -4.21
CA LEU A 80 -17.93 9.35 -4.75
C LEU A 80 -16.87 9.21 -3.66
N GLY A 81 -16.82 10.15 -2.72
CA GLY A 81 -15.90 10.12 -1.58
C GLY A 81 -16.17 8.95 -0.63
N GLU A 82 -17.42 8.74 -0.25
CA GLU A 82 -17.85 7.62 0.60
C GLU A 82 -17.56 6.27 -0.05
N GLY A 83 -17.90 6.13 -1.35
CA GLY A 83 -17.61 4.93 -2.11
C GLY A 83 -16.11 4.65 -2.21
N ALA A 84 -15.28 5.68 -2.42
CA ALA A 84 -13.83 5.52 -2.42
C ALA A 84 -13.30 5.02 -1.08
N ALA A 85 -13.82 5.55 0.04
CA ALA A 85 -13.43 5.09 1.38
C ALA A 85 -13.83 3.64 1.65
N ILE A 86 -15.06 3.25 1.29
CA ILE A 86 -15.55 1.87 1.44
C ILE A 86 -14.75 0.90 0.56
N VAL A 87 -14.54 1.26 -0.71
CA VAL A 87 -13.74 0.45 -1.65
C VAL A 87 -12.32 0.27 -1.15
N ALA A 88 -11.68 1.35 -0.64
CA ALA A 88 -10.35 1.28 -0.07
C ALA A 88 -10.29 0.34 1.14
N ALA A 89 -11.23 0.45 2.06
CA ALA A 89 -11.31 -0.41 3.24
C ALA A 89 -11.50 -1.90 2.87
N LEU A 90 -12.36 -2.19 1.91
CA LEU A 90 -12.59 -3.57 1.44
C LEU A 90 -11.42 -4.11 0.63
N PHE A 91 -10.78 -3.28 -0.20
CA PHE A 91 -9.55 -3.64 -0.89
C PHE A 91 -8.46 -4.04 0.10
N GLU A 92 -8.26 -3.22 1.13
CA GLU A 92 -7.31 -3.51 2.21
C GLU A 92 -7.66 -4.81 2.94
N ALA A 93 -8.92 -5.00 3.34
CA ALA A 93 -9.35 -6.16 4.11
C ALA A 93 -9.27 -7.49 3.34
N PHE A 94 -9.54 -7.49 2.03
CA PHE A 94 -9.71 -8.72 1.25
C PHE A 94 -8.62 -9.00 0.20
N PHE A 95 -7.87 -7.99 -0.27
CA PHE A 95 -7.02 -8.13 -1.45
C PHE A 95 -5.55 -7.72 -1.26
N VAL A 96 -5.24 -6.89 -0.26
CA VAL A 96 -3.90 -6.33 -0.07
C VAL A 96 -2.88 -7.36 0.41
N ASP A 97 -3.21 -8.17 1.42
CA ASP A 97 -2.21 -9.02 2.08
C ASP A 97 -1.63 -10.12 1.17
N GLU A 98 -2.48 -10.95 0.56
CA GLU A 98 -2.00 -12.06 -0.27
C GLU A 98 -1.23 -11.58 -1.50
N THR A 99 -1.74 -10.53 -2.16
CA THR A 99 -1.17 -10.03 -3.41
C THR A 99 0.20 -9.38 -3.18
N LEU A 100 0.34 -8.61 -2.09
CA LEU A 100 1.62 -8.00 -1.76
C LEU A 100 2.66 -9.04 -1.37
N VAL A 101 2.26 -10.12 -0.68
CA VAL A 101 3.15 -11.27 -0.44
C VAL A 101 3.56 -11.92 -1.76
N ASP A 102 2.62 -12.20 -2.66
CA ASP A 102 2.92 -12.86 -3.94
C ASP A 102 3.87 -12.01 -4.80
N ILE A 103 3.67 -10.69 -4.87
CA ILE A 103 4.57 -9.77 -5.58
C ILE A 103 5.95 -9.76 -4.92
N PHE A 104 6.02 -9.61 -3.60
CA PHE A 104 7.28 -9.53 -2.87
C PHE A 104 8.11 -10.82 -3.01
N ASP A 105 7.48 -11.97 -2.83
CA ASP A 105 8.14 -13.27 -2.95
C ASP A 105 8.55 -13.53 -4.42
N SER A 106 7.75 -13.13 -5.41
CA SER A 106 8.10 -13.24 -6.84
C SER A 106 9.34 -12.41 -7.19
N VAL A 107 9.43 -11.17 -6.69
CA VAL A 107 10.58 -10.29 -6.92
C VAL A 107 11.84 -10.86 -6.26
N LEU A 108 11.75 -11.40 -5.03
CA LEU A 108 12.90 -12.04 -4.40
C LEU A 108 13.40 -13.26 -5.17
N VAL A 109 12.50 -14.08 -5.70
CA VAL A 109 12.88 -15.23 -6.54
C VAL A 109 13.53 -14.78 -7.85
N SER A 110 12.98 -13.75 -8.51
CA SER A 110 13.55 -13.25 -9.78
C SER A 110 14.93 -12.62 -9.60
N GLU A 111 15.17 -11.95 -8.48
CA GLU A 111 16.47 -11.33 -8.15
C GLU A 111 17.49 -12.34 -7.58
N GLY A 112 17.19 -13.64 -7.59
CA GLY A 112 18.12 -14.69 -7.17
C GLY A 112 18.15 -14.97 -5.65
N HIS A 113 17.25 -14.35 -4.88
CA HIS A 113 17.11 -14.56 -3.44
C HIS A 113 16.04 -15.61 -3.08
N GLY A 114 15.84 -16.61 -3.96
CA GLY A 114 14.83 -17.65 -3.78
C GLY A 114 15.00 -18.47 -2.50
N GLU A 115 16.23 -18.63 -2.00
CA GLU A 115 16.52 -19.39 -0.76
C GLU A 115 15.78 -18.84 0.47
N LEU A 116 15.60 -17.51 0.55
CA LEU A 116 14.86 -16.84 1.63
C LEU A 116 13.35 -17.13 1.55
N VAL A 117 12.82 -17.31 0.33
CA VAL A 117 11.39 -17.58 0.10
C VAL A 117 11.06 -19.05 0.40
N THR A 118 11.99 -19.97 0.13
CA THR A 118 11.86 -21.41 0.47
C THR A 118 11.60 -21.68 1.95
N MET A 119 12.05 -20.79 2.84
CA MET A 119 11.82 -20.89 4.29
C MET A 119 10.34 -20.64 4.67
N SER A 120 9.56 -20.00 3.79
CA SER A 120 8.17 -19.60 4.05
C SER A 120 7.15 -20.17 3.05
N ARG A 121 7.61 -20.78 1.95
CA ARG A 121 6.77 -21.32 0.87
C ARG A 121 7.51 -22.42 0.12
N VAL A 122 6.78 -23.44 -0.34
CA VAL A 122 7.36 -24.47 -1.22
C VAL A 122 7.62 -23.86 -2.59
N LEU A 123 8.86 -23.93 -3.08
CA LEU A 123 9.22 -23.56 -4.45
C LEU A 123 9.20 -24.81 -5.34
N TYR A 124 8.51 -24.73 -6.48
CA TYR A 124 8.55 -25.78 -7.50
C TYR A 124 9.67 -25.46 -8.51
N PRO A 125 10.72 -26.30 -8.63
CA PRO A 125 11.85 -26.02 -9.52
C PRO A 125 11.48 -26.00 -11.01
N GLN A 126 10.39 -26.65 -11.38
CA GLN A 126 9.99 -26.97 -12.77
C GLN A 126 8.88 -26.05 -13.33
N GLY A 127 8.61 -24.90 -12.71
CA GLY A 127 7.57 -23.98 -13.20
C GLY A 127 8.08 -23.12 -14.36
N ASP A 128 7.35 -23.08 -15.48
CA ASP A 128 7.68 -22.28 -16.68
C ASP A 128 7.80 -20.76 -16.44
N ASP A 129 7.26 -20.25 -15.33
CA ASP A 129 7.24 -18.82 -15.00
C ASP A 129 7.50 -18.62 -13.49
N VAL A 130 8.17 -17.53 -13.11
CA VAL A 130 8.61 -17.22 -11.74
C VAL A 130 7.43 -17.26 -10.75
N VAL A 131 6.27 -16.75 -11.18
CA VAL A 131 5.04 -16.76 -10.38
C VAL A 131 4.49 -18.18 -10.20
N LYS A 132 4.60 -19.03 -11.23
CA LYS A 132 4.15 -20.43 -11.19
C LYS A 132 5.07 -21.32 -10.34
N ARG A 133 6.32 -20.89 -10.13
CA ARG A 133 7.27 -21.56 -9.23
C ARG A 133 6.94 -21.35 -7.75
N LEU A 134 6.10 -20.36 -7.41
CA LEU A 134 5.62 -20.14 -6.04
C LEU A 134 4.45 -21.11 -5.74
N GLY A 135 4.64 -22.06 -4.80
CA GLY A 135 3.61 -23.01 -4.37
C GLY A 135 2.49 -22.38 -3.53
N LYS A 136 1.78 -23.09 -2.65
CA LYS A 136 0.90 -22.42 -1.66
C LYS A 136 1.72 -21.99 -0.43
N PRO A 137 1.48 -20.82 0.18
CA PRO A 137 2.17 -20.41 1.41
C PRO A 137 1.96 -21.44 2.53
N THR A 138 3.04 -21.88 3.18
CA THR A 138 3.00 -22.86 4.30
C THR A 138 2.83 -22.19 5.67
N LYS A 139 3.06 -20.87 5.75
CA LYS A 139 2.75 -20.02 6.92
C LYS A 139 1.84 -18.87 6.49
N SER A 140 0.98 -18.40 7.41
CA SER A 140 0.00 -17.33 7.14
C SER A 140 0.66 -16.12 6.47
N ALA A 141 0.19 -15.80 5.26
CA ALA A 141 0.75 -14.81 4.35
C ALA A 141 0.24 -13.40 4.66
N VAL A 142 0.44 -12.93 5.90
CA VAL A 142 0.05 -11.56 6.30
C VAL A 142 1.20 -10.62 5.98
N TYR A 143 1.05 -9.80 4.93
CA TYR A 143 2.03 -8.80 4.50
C TYR A 143 2.17 -7.69 5.54
N ALA A 144 1.05 -7.27 6.14
CA ALA A 144 0.99 -6.44 7.32
C ALA A 144 -0.34 -6.71 8.06
N PRO A 145 -0.37 -6.87 9.39
CA PRO A 145 -1.64 -7.08 10.07
C PRO A 145 -2.56 -5.87 9.86
N PHE A 146 -3.73 -6.10 9.27
CA PHE A 146 -4.80 -5.11 9.13
C PHE A 146 -4.97 -4.33 10.44
N SER A 147 -4.76 -3.02 10.38
CA SER A 147 -4.80 -2.16 11.56
C SER A 147 -5.90 -1.13 11.38
N LEU A 148 -7.11 -1.46 11.85
CA LEU A 148 -8.20 -0.47 12.01
C LEU A 148 -7.72 0.78 12.73
N ARG A 149 -6.76 0.63 13.64
CA ARG A 149 -6.09 1.73 14.32
C ARG A 149 -5.37 2.68 13.36
N GLN A 150 -4.74 2.21 12.28
CA GLN A 150 -4.10 3.09 11.29
C GLN A 150 -5.12 3.89 10.48
N ILE A 151 -6.23 3.26 10.08
CA ILE A 151 -7.32 3.95 9.38
C ILE A 151 -7.92 5.03 10.29
N VAL A 152 -8.23 4.68 11.55
CA VAL A 152 -8.73 5.63 12.54
C VAL A 152 -7.72 6.74 12.81
N GLU A 153 -6.44 6.43 13.00
CA GLU A 153 -5.40 7.43 13.18
C GLU A 153 -5.25 8.35 11.96
N PHE A 154 -5.37 7.82 10.73
CA PHE A 154 -5.37 8.62 9.50
C PHE A 154 -6.57 9.57 9.44
N VAL A 155 -7.77 9.08 9.76
CA VAL A 155 -9.00 9.90 9.82
C VAL A 155 -8.89 10.98 10.91
N VAL A 156 -8.31 10.65 12.07
CA VAL A 156 -8.07 11.62 13.16
C VAL A 156 -6.99 12.65 12.79
N LEU A 157 -6.00 12.28 11.97
CA LEU A 157 -4.95 13.18 11.51
C LEU A 157 -5.37 14.02 10.30
N LEU A 158 -6.43 13.64 9.58
CA LEU A 158 -6.92 14.33 8.39
C LEU A 158 -7.19 15.83 8.60
N PRO A 159 -7.84 16.26 9.72
CA PRO A 159 -8.03 17.66 10.05
C PRO A 159 -6.74 18.50 10.13
N LEU A 160 -5.59 17.87 10.34
CA LEU A 160 -4.29 18.55 10.37
C LEU A 160 -3.99 19.26 9.05
N ASN A 161 -4.50 18.74 7.92
CA ASN A 161 -4.33 19.36 6.60
C ASN A 161 -5.04 20.71 6.45
N PHE A 162 -5.99 21.06 7.33
CA PHE A 162 -6.64 22.37 7.31
C PHE A 162 -5.76 23.50 7.84
N ILE A 163 -4.61 23.19 8.45
CA ILE A 163 -3.62 24.20 8.84
C ILE A 163 -2.84 24.63 7.59
N PRO A 164 -2.96 25.89 7.13
CA PRO A 164 -2.24 26.34 5.94
C PRO A 164 -0.73 26.19 6.10
N VAL A 165 -0.04 25.78 5.04
CA VAL A 165 1.43 25.63 4.94
C VAL A 165 2.02 24.51 5.80
N ALA A 166 1.69 24.42 7.09
CA ALA A 166 2.27 23.47 8.03
C ALA A 166 1.51 22.12 8.12
N GLY A 167 0.23 22.11 7.78
CA GLY A 167 -0.65 20.94 7.94
C GLY A 167 -0.20 19.73 7.14
N THR A 168 -0.01 19.90 5.83
CA THR A 168 0.39 18.80 4.92
C THR A 168 1.77 18.22 5.23
N PRO A 169 2.83 19.02 5.45
CA PRO A 169 4.12 18.47 5.88
C PRO A 169 4.03 17.67 7.17
N MET A 170 3.29 18.18 8.17
CA MET A 170 3.15 17.52 9.47
C MET A 170 2.34 16.22 9.36
N PHE A 171 1.27 16.24 8.55
CA PHE A 171 0.47 15.07 8.24
C PHE A 171 1.32 13.96 7.62
N LEU A 172 2.09 14.28 6.56
CA LEU A 172 2.95 13.32 5.87
C LEU A 172 4.05 12.74 6.78
N VAL A 173 4.61 13.56 7.67
CA VAL A 173 5.63 13.07 8.64
C VAL A 173 5.01 12.12 9.67
N LEU A 174 3.85 12.48 10.23
CA LEU A 174 3.19 11.67 11.26
C LEU A 174 2.65 10.35 10.71
N THR A 175 2.05 10.36 9.51
CA THR A 175 1.58 9.14 8.85
C THR A 175 2.75 8.29 8.38
N GLY A 176 3.80 8.88 7.80
CA GLY A 176 5.02 8.19 7.37
C GLY A 176 5.76 7.50 8.52
N TYR A 177 5.89 8.16 9.67
CA TYR A 177 6.51 7.59 10.88
C TYR A 177 5.87 6.28 11.32
N ARG A 178 4.54 6.21 11.19
CA ARG A 178 3.77 5.05 11.63
C ARG A 178 3.65 4.00 10.55
N ALA A 179 3.52 4.38 9.27
CA ALA A 179 3.30 3.47 8.15
C ALA A 179 4.59 2.81 7.64
N GLY A 180 5.74 3.51 7.65
CA GLY A 180 6.99 3.03 7.06
C GLY A 180 7.45 1.63 7.54
N PRO A 181 7.44 1.33 8.85
CA PRO A 181 7.81 0.01 9.37
C PRO A 181 6.90 -1.14 8.91
N PHE A 182 5.65 -0.87 8.52
CA PHE A 182 4.72 -1.89 8.05
C PHE A 182 5.12 -2.44 6.68
N HIS A 183 5.66 -1.61 5.79
CA HIS A 183 6.12 -2.06 4.47
C HIS A 183 7.31 -3.04 4.53
N HIS A 184 8.05 -3.08 5.64
CA HIS A 184 9.15 -4.03 5.87
C HIS A 184 8.72 -5.25 6.69
N TRP A 185 7.45 -5.38 7.03
CA TRP A 185 6.95 -6.44 7.91
C TRP A 185 7.20 -7.84 7.33
N ARG A 186 6.90 -8.05 6.05
CA ARG A 186 7.19 -9.30 5.34
C ARG A 186 8.68 -9.62 5.32
N TYR A 187 9.53 -8.63 5.05
CA TYR A 187 10.98 -8.79 5.11
C TYR A 187 11.46 -9.23 6.50
N PHE A 188 10.92 -8.65 7.57
CA PHE A 188 11.24 -9.06 8.95
C PHE A 188 10.72 -10.45 9.31
N GLN A 189 9.62 -10.91 8.70
CA GLN A 189 9.14 -12.29 8.85
C GLN A 189 10.08 -13.29 8.16
N LEU A 190 10.55 -13.00 6.94
CA LEU A 190 11.48 -13.89 6.22
C LEU A 190 12.82 -14.04 6.94
N LEU A 191 13.27 -13.00 7.64
CA LEU A 191 14.48 -13.03 8.46
C LEU A 191 14.29 -13.68 9.83
N ASP A 192 13.09 -14.17 10.15
CA ASP A 192 12.71 -14.79 11.43
C ASP A 192 13.13 -13.96 12.66
N LEU A 193 13.04 -12.63 12.56
CA LEU A 193 13.48 -11.72 13.63
C LEU A 193 12.50 -11.74 14.81
N SER A 194 13.04 -11.90 16.02
CA SER A 194 12.28 -11.77 17.26
C SER A 194 11.72 -10.34 17.42
N LYS A 195 10.61 -10.19 18.18
CA LYS A 195 10.00 -8.89 18.50
C LYS A 195 11.01 -7.82 18.99
N PRO A 196 11.94 -8.11 19.93
CA PRO A 196 12.92 -7.11 20.38
C PRO A 196 13.92 -6.72 19.29
N GLN A 197 14.41 -7.67 18.49
CA GLN A 197 15.33 -7.39 17.37
C GLN A 197 14.68 -6.50 16.31
N ARG A 198 13.39 -6.76 16.02
CA ARG A 198 12.60 -5.94 15.08
C ARG A 198 12.48 -4.49 15.57
N LYS A 199 12.14 -4.29 16.84
CA LYS A 199 12.00 -2.95 17.44
C LYS A 199 13.30 -2.15 17.37
N GLU A 200 14.44 -2.79 17.66
CA GLU A 200 15.74 -2.13 17.60
C GLU A 200 16.15 -1.77 16.15
N ARG A 201 15.90 -2.66 15.17
CA ARG A 201 16.15 -2.35 13.75
C ARG A 201 15.28 -1.22 13.23
N ILE A 202 14.00 -1.20 13.59
CA ILE A 202 13.08 -0.11 13.24
C ILE A 202 13.58 1.20 13.86
N ARG A 203 13.92 1.20 15.16
CA ARG A 203 14.44 2.38 15.87
C ARG A 203 15.68 2.97 15.20
N ARG A 204 16.63 2.14 14.78
CA ARG A 204 17.85 2.58 14.09
C ARG A 204 17.61 3.20 12.72
N ARG A 205 16.52 2.83 12.04
CA ARG A 205 16.19 3.32 10.69
C ARG A 205 14.94 4.20 10.66
N GLN A 206 14.45 4.62 11.82
CA GLN A 206 13.18 5.36 11.94
C GLN A 206 13.17 6.61 11.06
N LEU A 207 14.28 7.35 11.01
CA LEU A 207 14.45 8.53 10.16
C LEU A 207 14.31 8.21 8.66
N GLN A 208 14.82 7.06 8.21
CA GLN A 208 14.68 6.61 6.81
C GLN A 208 13.24 6.22 6.46
N TYR A 209 12.43 5.86 7.46
CA TYR A 209 11.00 5.60 7.29
C TYR A 209 10.15 6.88 7.31
N THR A 210 10.59 7.94 7.99
CA THR A 210 9.85 9.20 8.09
C THR A 210 10.19 10.23 7.04
N THR A 211 11.43 10.29 6.57
CA THR A 211 11.87 11.42 5.75
C THR A 211 11.90 11.08 4.27
N TRP A 212 11.12 11.86 3.50
CA TRP A 212 11.21 11.94 2.04
C TRP A 212 12.55 12.52 1.58
N VAL A 213 13.22 13.27 2.45
CA VAL A 213 14.56 13.83 2.24
C VAL A 213 15.53 13.03 3.11
N SER A 214 16.06 11.94 2.57
CA SER A 214 17.23 11.27 3.15
C SER A 214 18.50 11.74 2.43
N THR A 215 18.74 13.05 2.38
CA THR A 215 20.08 13.57 2.12
C THR A 215 20.68 13.98 3.46
N LEU A 216 21.90 13.48 3.69
CA LEU A 216 22.85 13.85 4.75
C LEU A 216 22.72 13.08 6.07
N SER A 217 23.58 12.08 6.20
CA SER A 217 24.54 11.98 7.32
C SER A 217 25.69 11.06 6.86
N PRO A 218 26.96 11.38 7.23
CA PRO A 218 28.15 10.64 6.78
C PRO A 218 28.18 9.17 7.21
#